data_AF-A0A661F615-F1
#
_entry.id   AF-A0A661F615-F1
#
_cell.length_a   1.000
_cell.length_b   1.000
_cell.length_c   1.000
_cell.angle_alpha   90.00
_cell.angle_beta   90.00
_cell.angle_gamma   90.00
#
_symmetry.space_group_name_H-M   'P 1'
#
loop_
_entity.id
_entity.type
_entity.pdbx_description
1 polymer ?
#
loop_
_entity_poly.entity_id
_entity_poly.type
_entity_poly.pdbx_seq_one_letter_code
_entity_poly.pdbx_strand_id
1 'polypeptide(L)'
;MAILVLCGSGQAIAFDFYANYDVLFDGDNYLGTGHHFYVSAARLSGDGSRIAFAGSMSSNGYSFYDHRLFIVDFDGSNLVEVPLADAPPPGDVWQSRYFYDLAINEDGSRVFFSTPWFVAKIYKVDITNGPVTTQVSVVYDLSTLPGTTPSTSIRTTATGEFVYFVSEAYLAVGGDILKVHHTGGALETVVNDADVPVAGGSGWSVCRDTFDVSDDGTSIAFALNGYIDPDVGKREWAGVYSLTGSGFSQLSVDENNGVCFFTYISGNGSRAAFWEQSSDSTFISTNIDGSGRVAFEDLSYNFSGASLTHDGTEFFYADNFAETGRIARTDGSGGKQILPETLNHVNLPVHHSPEISNDGNRVTFVSFLRLYAGIFDPPPEWQSNAPLIPSINYDPQYVIDDENAPQLMLTSQPTGGSGGIWSASLDNLLDGRYYAWEDLSYGFMGFRFNDDGNWDDPVAVDGVFTMGLWKNASYGGPEIYRITTRVGAMDFDGNVTVADKTLWRMPAPIVFVDGFESGNTSGWSAVVY
;
A
#
# COMPACT_ATOMS: atom_id res chain seq x y z
N MET A 1 -32.34 -49.64 -13.57
CA MET A 1 -31.73 -49.14 -12.32
C MET A 1 -31.15 -47.78 -12.67
N ALA A 2 -31.85 -46.70 -12.28
CA ALA A 2 -31.44 -45.34 -12.61
C ALA A 2 -30.44 -44.87 -11.54
N ILE A 3 -29.24 -44.49 -11.97
CA ILE A 3 -28.25 -43.86 -11.09
C ILE A 3 -28.69 -42.40 -10.92
N LEU A 4 -29.19 -42.10 -9.73
CA LEU A 4 -29.47 -40.75 -9.28
C LEU A 4 -28.11 -40.08 -9.02
N VAL A 5 -27.64 -39.26 -9.96
CA VAL A 5 -26.50 -38.37 -9.71
C VAL A 5 -27.05 -37.23 -8.85
N LEU A 6 -26.88 -37.36 -7.54
CA LEU A 6 -27.02 -36.25 -6.61
C LEU A 6 -25.88 -35.27 -6.94
N CYS A 7 -26.21 -34.19 -7.66
CA CYS A 7 -25.41 -32.98 -7.64
C CYS A 7 -25.48 -32.41 -6.22
N GLY A 8 -24.69 -32.98 -5.31
CA GLY A 8 -24.31 -32.27 -4.11
C GLY A 8 -23.60 -31.01 -4.56
N SER A 9 -24.07 -29.86 -4.08
CA SER A 9 -23.29 -28.62 -4.05
C SER A 9 -22.03 -28.91 -3.21
N GLY A 10 -21.03 -29.53 -3.86
CA GLY A 10 -19.72 -29.77 -3.28
C GLY A 10 -19.17 -28.43 -2.85
N GLN A 11 -18.80 -28.35 -1.57
CA GLN A 11 -18.22 -27.18 -0.93
C GLN A 11 -17.35 -26.41 -1.91
N ALA A 12 -17.73 -25.17 -2.21
CA ALA A 12 -16.78 -24.21 -2.76
C ALA A 12 -15.60 -24.23 -1.78
N ILE A 13 -14.48 -24.83 -2.18
CA ILE A 13 -13.29 -24.76 -1.33
C ILE A 13 -12.85 -23.32 -1.45
N ALA A 14 -13.23 -22.50 -0.45
CA ALA A 14 -12.88 -21.10 -0.36
C ALA A 14 -11.38 -20.93 -0.61
N PHE A 15 -11.01 -19.88 -1.34
CA PHE A 15 -9.62 -19.48 -1.47
C PHE A 15 -9.08 -19.09 -0.09
N ASP A 16 -7.79 -19.32 0.14
CA ASP A 16 -7.15 -18.86 1.39
C ASP A 16 -6.93 -17.33 1.37
N PHE A 17 -6.91 -16.76 0.17
CA PHE A 17 -6.88 -15.33 -0.13
C PHE A 17 -7.51 -15.13 -1.51
N TYR A 18 -8.31 -14.07 -1.67
CA TYR A 18 -8.82 -13.65 -2.97
C TYR A 18 -8.77 -12.13 -3.07
N ALA A 19 -8.33 -11.62 -4.22
CA ALA A 19 -8.28 -10.19 -4.47
C ALA A 19 -8.54 -9.86 -5.94
N ASN A 20 -9.20 -8.72 -6.16
CA ASN A 20 -9.31 -8.12 -7.49
C ASN A 20 -8.63 -6.76 -7.49
N TYR A 21 -7.86 -6.46 -8.53
CA TYR A 21 -7.15 -5.20 -8.76
C TYR A 21 -7.57 -4.63 -10.11
N ASP A 22 -8.35 -3.56 -10.08
CA ASP A 22 -8.84 -2.88 -11.26
C ASP A 22 -7.94 -1.68 -11.60
N VAL A 23 -7.62 -1.52 -12.89
CA VAL A 23 -6.94 -0.33 -13.42
C VAL A 23 -7.97 0.80 -13.49
N LEU A 24 -7.87 1.76 -12.56
CA LEU A 24 -8.78 2.91 -12.54
C LEU A 24 -8.36 4.02 -13.50
N PHE A 25 -7.06 4.11 -13.78
CA PHE A 25 -6.50 5.10 -14.68
C PHE A 25 -5.26 4.55 -15.37
N ASP A 26 -5.20 4.71 -16.69
CA ASP A 26 -4.06 4.31 -17.51
C ASP A 26 -3.40 5.53 -18.16
N GLY A 27 -2.27 5.96 -17.59
CA GLY A 27 -1.52 7.11 -18.07
C GLY A 27 -0.90 6.95 -19.45
N ASP A 28 -0.73 5.72 -19.96
CA ASP A 28 -0.29 5.47 -21.34
C ASP A 28 -1.40 5.76 -22.36
N ASN A 29 -2.64 5.42 -21.98
CA ASN A 29 -3.78 5.53 -22.87
C ASN A 29 -4.54 6.87 -22.73
N TYR A 30 -4.28 7.63 -21.67
CA TYR A 30 -5.00 8.88 -21.37
C TYR A 30 -4.86 9.95 -22.47
N LEU A 31 -3.66 10.17 -23.01
CA LEU A 31 -3.37 11.27 -23.95
C LEU A 31 -3.24 10.81 -25.42
N GLY A 32 -3.30 9.50 -25.68
CA GLY A 32 -3.02 8.92 -26.99
C GLY A 32 -1.52 8.85 -27.30
N THR A 33 -1.17 8.65 -28.58
CA THR A 33 0.21 8.30 -28.98
C THR A 33 1.22 9.41 -28.72
N GLY A 34 2.30 9.10 -27.99
CA GLY A 34 3.48 9.96 -27.84
C GLY A 34 3.48 10.86 -26.60
N HIS A 35 2.46 10.76 -25.75
CA HIS A 35 2.39 11.46 -24.47
C HIS A 35 1.93 10.50 -23.37
N HIS A 36 2.51 10.63 -22.19
CA HIS A 36 2.21 9.81 -21.03
C HIS A 36 1.79 10.69 -19.85
N PHE A 37 0.88 10.20 -19.03
CA PHE A 37 0.57 10.79 -17.74
C PHE A 37 1.22 9.99 -16.61
N TYR A 38 2.21 10.58 -15.96
CA TYR A 38 2.88 9.99 -14.80
C TYR A 38 2.11 10.34 -13.54
N VAL A 39 1.41 9.36 -12.96
CA VAL A 39 0.84 9.50 -11.61
C VAL A 39 2.01 9.63 -10.64
N SER A 40 2.04 10.70 -9.85
CA SER A 40 3.13 11.01 -8.92
C SER A 40 2.70 10.97 -7.45
N ALA A 41 1.40 11.03 -7.19
CA ALA A 41 0.83 10.91 -5.87
C ALA A 41 -0.59 10.35 -5.97
N ALA A 42 -0.94 9.42 -5.08
CA ALA A 42 -2.29 8.94 -4.87
C ALA A 42 -2.59 8.81 -3.37
N ARG A 43 -3.85 9.03 -2.98
CA ARG A 43 -4.36 8.88 -1.62
C ARG A 43 -5.73 8.22 -1.64
N LEU A 44 -5.94 7.24 -0.76
CA LEU A 44 -7.23 6.58 -0.50
C LEU A 44 -7.92 7.25 0.69
N SER A 45 -9.23 7.48 0.59
CA SER A 45 -10.03 7.90 1.75
C SER A 45 -10.05 6.81 2.82
N GLY A 46 -10.14 7.18 4.09
CA GLY A 46 -10.13 6.22 5.20
C GLY A 46 -11.25 5.17 5.09
N ASP A 47 -12.44 5.55 4.62
CA ASP A 47 -13.54 4.61 4.35
C ASP A 47 -13.35 3.75 3.09
N GLY A 48 -12.29 4.03 2.32
CA GLY A 48 -11.93 3.36 1.08
C GLY A 48 -12.90 3.60 -0.08
N SER A 49 -13.74 4.63 -0.02
CA SER A 49 -14.73 4.94 -1.05
C SER A 49 -14.18 5.74 -2.22
N ARG A 50 -13.08 6.49 -2.04
CA ARG A 50 -12.58 7.45 -3.02
C ARG A 50 -11.08 7.55 -3.04
N ILE A 51 -10.55 7.79 -4.24
CA ILE A 51 -9.13 8.01 -4.48
C ILE A 51 -8.93 9.41 -5.07
N ALA A 52 -7.97 10.13 -4.52
CA ALA A 52 -7.45 11.36 -5.10
C ALA A 52 -6.05 11.11 -5.63
N PHE A 53 -5.80 11.45 -6.88
CA PHE A 53 -4.48 11.26 -7.48
C PHE A 53 -4.08 12.40 -8.37
N ALA A 54 -2.79 12.68 -8.41
CA ALA A 54 -2.22 13.74 -9.20
C ALA A 54 -0.97 13.26 -9.94
N GLY A 55 -0.63 13.99 -10.99
CA GLY A 55 0.47 13.59 -11.85
C GLY A 55 0.81 14.62 -12.89
N SER A 56 1.66 14.20 -13.81
CA SER A 56 2.34 15.08 -14.77
C SER A 56 2.28 14.52 -16.18
N MET A 57 1.92 15.34 -17.15
CA MET A 57 2.02 15.01 -18.56
C MET A 57 3.48 15.11 -19.03
N SER A 58 3.92 14.14 -19.81
CA SER A 58 5.27 14.08 -20.37
C SER A 58 5.25 13.66 -21.84
N SER A 59 6.13 14.24 -22.65
CA SER A 59 6.24 13.94 -24.09
C SER A 59 7.34 12.94 -24.44
N ASN A 60 8.22 12.61 -23.49
CA ASN A 60 9.40 11.76 -23.72
C ASN A 60 9.96 11.13 -22.43
N GLY A 61 9.15 11.00 -21.38
CA GLY A 61 9.54 10.46 -20.08
C GLY A 61 10.40 11.36 -19.19
N TYR A 62 10.98 12.45 -19.73
CA TYR A 62 11.90 13.31 -18.97
C TYR A 62 11.52 14.80 -19.00
N SER A 63 10.53 15.20 -19.79
CA SER A 63 10.07 16.59 -19.92
C SER A 63 8.60 16.69 -19.53
N PHE A 64 8.36 17.09 -18.28
CA PHE A 64 7.02 17.34 -17.74
C PHE A 64 6.56 18.76 -18.08
N TYR A 65 5.34 18.91 -18.61
CA TYR A 65 4.85 20.20 -19.11
C TYR A 65 3.46 20.61 -18.60
N ASP A 66 2.73 19.69 -17.99
CA ASP A 66 1.43 19.98 -17.40
C ASP A 66 1.16 19.06 -16.22
N HIS A 67 0.36 19.51 -15.26
CA HIS A 67 0.05 18.77 -14.06
C HIS A 67 -1.46 18.78 -13.83
N ARG A 68 -2.01 17.62 -13.48
CA ARG A 68 -3.45 17.43 -13.28
C ARG A 68 -3.72 16.72 -11.96
N LEU A 69 -4.87 17.03 -11.37
CA LEU A 69 -5.42 16.39 -10.19
C LEU A 69 -6.77 15.79 -10.56
N PHE A 70 -7.00 14.57 -10.12
CA PHE A 70 -8.20 13.80 -10.40
C PHE A 70 -8.79 13.25 -9.10
N ILE A 71 -10.10 13.06 -9.13
CA ILE A 71 -10.87 12.34 -8.13
C ILE A 71 -11.59 11.19 -8.84
N VAL A 72 -11.60 10.01 -8.24
CA VAL A 72 -12.33 8.84 -8.73
C VAL A 72 -12.90 8.06 -7.56
N ASP A 73 -14.09 7.51 -7.69
CA ASP A 73 -14.61 6.58 -6.69
C ASP A 73 -13.85 5.24 -6.81
N PHE A 74 -13.82 4.45 -5.73
CA PHE A 74 -12.98 3.26 -5.65
C PHE A 74 -13.31 2.19 -6.71
N ASP A 75 -14.55 2.17 -7.19
CA ASP A 75 -15.01 1.29 -8.28
C ASP A 75 -14.67 1.80 -9.70
N GLY A 76 -13.91 2.89 -9.80
CA GLY A 76 -13.54 3.53 -11.07
C GLY A 76 -14.62 4.44 -11.65
N SER A 77 -15.80 4.52 -11.02
CA SER A 77 -16.83 5.45 -11.43
C SER A 77 -16.48 6.89 -11.04
N ASN A 78 -17.18 7.84 -11.65
CA ASN A 78 -17.06 9.27 -11.35
C ASN A 78 -15.62 9.84 -11.42
N LEU A 79 -14.79 9.35 -12.34
CA LEU A 79 -13.50 9.96 -12.63
C LEU A 79 -13.70 11.40 -13.13
N VAL A 80 -13.23 12.36 -12.34
CA VAL A 80 -13.35 13.81 -12.61
C VAL A 80 -12.00 14.48 -12.47
N GLU A 81 -11.61 15.24 -13.49
CA GLU A 81 -10.47 16.17 -13.39
C GLU A 81 -10.88 17.40 -12.58
N VAL A 82 -10.07 17.75 -11.59
CA VAL A 82 -10.28 18.95 -10.77
C VAL A 82 -9.90 20.19 -11.59
N PRO A 83 -10.81 21.17 -11.77
CA PRO A 83 -10.53 22.37 -12.55
C PRO A 83 -9.61 23.31 -11.76
N LEU A 84 -8.31 23.23 -12.04
CA LEU A 84 -7.32 24.12 -11.46
C LEU A 84 -7.26 25.40 -12.28
N ALA A 85 -7.34 26.56 -11.62
CA ALA A 85 -7.30 27.86 -12.30
C ALA A 85 -6.11 27.96 -13.26
N ASP A 86 -6.35 28.33 -14.52
CA ASP A 86 -5.38 28.41 -15.61
C ASP A 86 -4.04 29.06 -15.18
N ALA A 87 -2.94 28.54 -15.73
CA ALA A 87 -1.56 28.74 -15.31
C ALA A 87 -1.22 30.19 -14.89
N PRO A 88 -0.24 30.39 -13.98
CA PRO A 88 0.26 31.72 -13.71
C PRO A 88 0.72 32.42 -15.01
N PRO A 89 0.78 33.76 -15.01
CA PRO A 89 1.05 34.55 -16.21
C PRO A 89 2.29 34.07 -16.99
N PRO A 90 2.34 34.32 -18.31
CA PRO A 90 3.47 33.91 -19.14
C PRO A 90 4.78 34.48 -18.58
N GLY A 91 5.61 33.61 -17.99
CA GLY A 91 6.86 33.99 -17.31
C GLY A 91 7.28 33.03 -16.19
N ASP A 92 6.32 32.40 -15.50
CA ASP A 92 6.54 31.43 -14.41
C ASP A 92 6.39 29.97 -14.89
N VAL A 93 7.18 29.61 -15.90
CA VAL A 93 6.74 28.63 -16.92
C VAL A 93 6.83 27.14 -16.52
N TRP A 94 7.37 26.72 -15.37
CA TRP A 94 7.62 25.26 -15.18
C TRP A 94 7.43 24.67 -13.77
N GLN A 95 7.07 25.45 -12.74
CA GLN A 95 7.14 24.94 -11.34
C GLN A 95 5.87 25.15 -10.51
N SER A 96 4.85 25.82 -11.04
CA SER A 96 3.71 26.31 -10.25
C SER A 96 2.60 25.29 -9.98
N ARG A 97 2.68 24.07 -10.51
CA ARG A 97 1.64 23.04 -10.36
C ARG A 97 2.15 21.62 -10.10
N TYR A 98 3.44 21.44 -9.80
CA TYR A 98 3.92 20.11 -9.46
C TYR A 98 3.27 19.64 -8.16
N PHE A 99 2.63 18.47 -8.14
CA PHE A 99 1.98 17.96 -6.92
C PHE A 99 2.99 17.14 -6.13
N TYR A 100 3.53 17.73 -5.05
CA TYR A 100 4.43 17.01 -4.16
C TYR A 100 3.69 16.20 -3.10
N ASP A 101 2.52 16.65 -2.65
CA ASP A 101 1.75 15.94 -1.65
C ASP A 101 0.24 16.20 -1.78
N LEU A 102 -0.51 15.19 -1.34
CA LEU A 102 -1.96 15.15 -1.29
C LEU A 102 -2.38 14.64 0.08
N ALA A 103 -3.49 15.14 0.60
CA ALA A 103 -4.18 14.56 1.74
C ALA A 103 -5.67 14.47 1.43
N ILE A 104 -6.32 13.39 1.87
CA ILE A 104 -7.76 13.17 1.70
C ILE A 104 -8.32 12.78 3.07
N ASN A 105 -9.54 13.22 3.36
CA ASN A 105 -10.20 12.90 4.63
C ASN A 105 -10.94 11.55 4.56
N GLU A 106 -11.51 11.09 5.68
CA GLU A 106 -12.04 9.73 5.83
C GLU A 106 -13.16 9.40 4.83
N ASP A 107 -14.10 10.32 4.59
CA ASP A 107 -15.23 10.12 3.66
C ASP A 107 -14.95 10.58 2.22
N GLY A 108 -13.70 10.99 1.95
CA GLY A 108 -13.28 11.51 0.66
C GLY A 108 -14.00 12.78 0.19
N SER A 109 -14.74 13.48 1.05
CA SER A 109 -15.44 14.72 0.68
C SER A 109 -14.50 15.93 0.55
N ARG A 110 -13.26 15.83 1.04
CA ARG A 110 -12.25 16.88 0.98
C ARG A 110 -10.88 16.33 0.62
N VAL A 111 -10.26 17.00 -0.32
CA VAL A 111 -8.85 16.78 -0.69
C VAL A 111 -8.08 18.07 -0.50
N PHE A 112 -6.89 17.94 0.05
CA PHE A 112 -5.93 19.02 0.19
C PHE A 112 -4.71 18.73 -0.67
N PHE A 113 -4.15 19.78 -1.24
CA PHE A 113 -2.89 19.69 -1.97
C PHE A 113 -2.08 20.97 -1.77
N SER A 114 -0.77 20.84 -1.85
CA SER A 114 0.14 21.98 -1.80
C SER A 114 0.86 22.14 -3.14
N THR A 115 1.12 23.39 -3.53
CA THR A 115 1.99 23.68 -4.68
C THR A 115 3.40 24.05 -4.19
N PRO A 116 4.46 23.55 -4.83
CA PRO A 116 5.83 23.86 -4.49
C PRO A 116 6.23 25.27 -4.89
N TRP A 117 7.22 25.80 -4.15
CA TRP A 117 8.21 26.81 -4.55
C TRP A 117 7.66 28.19 -4.97
N PHE A 118 8.21 29.25 -4.36
CA PHE A 118 7.99 30.69 -4.62
C PHE A 118 6.55 31.27 -4.48
N VAL A 119 5.50 30.50 -4.75
CA VAL A 119 4.08 30.89 -4.56
C VAL A 119 3.29 29.71 -3.97
N ALA A 120 3.84 29.09 -2.93
CA ALA A 120 3.24 27.90 -2.35
C ALA A 120 1.97 28.26 -1.57
N LYS A 121 0.91 27.50 -1.85
CA LYS A 121 -0.37 27.63 -1.17
C LYS A 121 -0.85 26.24 -0.80
N ILE A 122 -1.64 26.18 0.27
CA ILE A 122 -2.45 25.01 0.58
C ILE A 122 -3.82 25.25 -0.03
N TYR A 123 -4.24 24.34 -0.88
CA TYR A 123 -5.56 24.34 -1.50
C TYR A 123 -6.43 23.26 -0.89
N LYS A 124 -7.74 23.48 -0.98
CA LYS A 124 -8.78 22.51 -0.66
C LYS A 124 -9.69 22.33 -1.85
N VAL A 125 -10.04 21.08 -2.12
CA VAL A 125 -11.08 20.66 -3.04
C VAL A 125 -12.24 20.12 -2.21
N ASP A 126 -13.38 20.82 -2.21
CA ASP A 126 -14.63 20.27 -1.68
C ASP A 126 -15.30 19.42 -2.76
N ILE A 127 -15.75 18.22 -2.38
CA ILE A 127 -16.36 17.22 -3.27
C ILE A 127 -17.77 16.93 -2.78
N THR A 128 -18.76 17.09 -3.66
CA THR A 128 -20.17 16.80 -3.33
C THR A 128 -20.61 15.46 -3.91
N ASN A 129 -21.21 14.59 -3.09
CA ASN A 129 -21.80 13.34 -3.55
C ASN A 129 -23.05 13.59 -4.42
N GLY A 130 -23.16 12.89 -5.55
CA GLY A 130 -24.12 13.15 -6.63
C GLY A 130 -23.42 13.03 -7.99
N PRO A 131 -23.80 13.79 -9.05
CA PRO A 131 -22.81 14.08 -10.07
C PRO A 131 -21.62 14.72 -9.35
N VAL A 132 -20.45 14.08 -9.40
CA VAL A 132 -19.26 14.57 -8.68
C VAL A 132 -18.93 15.96 -9.19
N THR A 133 -19.05 16.95 -8.30
CA THR A 133 -18.61 18.32 -8.56
C THR A 133 -17.51 18.69 -7.58
N THR A 134 -16.55 19.48 -8.08
CA THR A 134 -15.35 19.87 -7.34
C THR A 134 -15.29 21.39 -7.25
N GLN A 135 -15.02 21.89 -6.04
CA GLN A 135 -14.79 23.32 -5.81
C GLN A 135 -13.43 23.53 -5.17
N VAL A 136 -12.55 24.25 -5.87
CA VAL A 136 -11.20 24.57 -5.38
C VAL A 136 -11.21 25.90 -4.64
N SER A 137 -10.57 25.94 -3.48
CA SER A 137 -10.36 27.15 -2.67
C SER A 137 -8.96 27.17 -2.07
N VAL A 138 -8.43 28.36 -1.80
CA VAL A 138 -7.17 28.54 -1.08
C VAL A 138 -7.46 28.47 0.42
N VAL A 139 -6.78 27.58 1.13
CA VAL A 139 -6.82 27.49 2.60
C VAL A 139 -5.84 28.47 3.22
N TYR A 140 -4.60 28.47 2.71
CA TYR A 140 -3.53 29.30 3.26
C TYR A 140 -2.48 29.66 2.21
N ASP A 141 -1.95 30.88 2.30
CA ASP A 141 -0.85 31.35 1.46
C ASP A 141 0.47 31.24 2.23
N LEU A 142 1.29 30.27 1.87
CA LEU A 142 2.51 29.98 2.62
C LEU A 142 3.60 31.04 2.38
N SER A 143 3.45 31.90 1.37
CA SER A 143 4.36 33.04 1.16
C SER A 143 4.28 34.10 2.26
N THR A 144 3.22 34.06 3.09
CA THR A 144 3.08 34.97 4.23
C THR A 144 3.90 34.53 5.45
N LEU A 145 4.48 33.32 5.43
CA LEU A 145 5.37 32.86 6.47
C LEU A 145 6.78 33.45 6.26
N PRO A 146 7.29 34.27 7.19
CA PRO A 146 8.56 34.97 7.00
C PRO A 146 9.74 33.99 7.02
N GLY A 147 10.58 34.03 5.98
CA GLY A 147 11.83 33.28 5.92
C GLY A 147 11.66 31.77 5.70
N THR A 148 10.44 31.28 5.50
CA THR A 148 10.18 29.86 5.23
C THR A 148 10.18 29.57 3.74
N THR A 149 10.77 28.44 3.34
CA THR A 149 10.42 27.84 2.06
C THR A 149 9.43 26.74 2.39
N PRO A 150 8.13 26.95 2.12
CA PRO A 150 7.11 26.01 2.50
C PRO A 150 7.43 24.59 2.03
N SER A 151 7.49 23.70 3.01
CA SER A 151 7.48 22.28 2.80
C SER A 151 6.09 21.83 2.39
N THR A 152 6.07 20.86 1.49
CA THR A 152 4.88 20.37 0.82
C THR A 152 4.22 19.20 1.53
N SER A 153 4.81 18.61 2.58
CA SER A 153 4.17 17.50 3.27
C SER A 153 2.96 17.94 4.08
N ILE A 154 1.79 17.46 3.70
CA ILE A 154 0.51 17.80 4.31
C ILE A 154 -0.19 16.54 4.83
N ARG A 155 -0.87 16.68 5.96
CA ARG A 155 -1.75 15.65 6.54
C ARG A 155 -3.08 16.26 6.94
N THR A 156 -4.13 15.46 7.05
CA THR A 156 -5.44 15.92 7.49
C THR A 156 -6.09 14.89 8.41
N THR A 157 -7.05 15.34 9.22
CA THR A 157 -7.87 14.48 10.08
C THR A 157 -8.94 13.76 9.28
N ALA A 158 -9.56 12.72 9.86
CA ALA A 158 -10.69 12.02 9.28
C ALA A 158 -11.85 12.97 8.89
N THR A 159 -12.10 13.98 9.72
CA THR A 159 -13.12 15.01 9.44
C THR A 159 -12.72 15.99 8.35
N GLY A 160 -11.43 16.07 7.98
CA GLY A 160 -10.90 17.08 7.08
C GLY A 160 -11.03 18.50 7.63
N GLU A 161 -11.13 18.67 8.95
CA GLU A 161 -11.31 19.98 9.60
C GLU A 161 -10.01 20.79 9.60
N PHE A 162 -8.87 20.11 9.77
CA PHE A 162 -7.56 20.74 9.83
C PHE A 162 -6.60 20.16 8.80
N VAL A 163 -5.70 21.01 8.30
CA VAL A 163 -4.53 20.61 7.51
C VAL A 163 -3.29 20.88 8.33
N TYR A 164 -2.45 19.86 8.47
CA TYR A 164 -1.18 19.90 9.17
C TYR A 164 -0.05 19.96 8.15
N PHE A 165 1.02 20.70 8.45
CA PHE A 165 2.18 20.83 7.58
C PHE A 165 3.42 21.26 8.38
N VAL A 166 4.61 21.00 7.83
CA VAL A 166 5.88 21.44 8.43
C VAL A 166 6.24 22.84 7.92
N SER A 167 6.52 23.78 8.81
CA SER A 167 7.02 25.11 8.46
C SER A 167 8.54 25.14 8.49
N GLU A 168 9.21 24.76 7.39
CA GLU A 168 10.67 24.76 7.32
C GLU A 168 11.23 26.07 6.70
N ALA A 169 12.28 26.64 7.31
CA ALA A 169 13.07 27.71 6.72
C ALA A 169 14.29 27.15 5.97
N TYR A 170 14.30 27.33 4.64
CA TYR A 170 15.39 26.86 3.79
C TYR A 170 16.75 27.34 4.33
N LEU A 171 17.57 26.37 4.72
CA LEU A 171 18.96 26.49 5.13
C LEU A 171 19.30 27.09 6.52
N ALA A 172 18.39 27.36 7.47
CA ALA A 172 18.88 27.91 8.75
C ALA A 172 18.10 27.81 10.07
N VAL A 173 16.79 27.56 10.14
CA VAL A 173 16.09 27.64 11.45
C VAL A 173 14.92 26.65 11.48
N GLY A 174 14.68 26.05 12.65
CA GLY A 174 13.75 24.96 12.93
C GLY A 174 12.50 24.80 12.05
N GLY A 175 12.13 23.55 11.79
CA GLY A 175 10.82 23.14 11.29
C GLY A 175 9.86 22.83 12.42
N ASP A 176 8.74 23.55 12.50
CA ASP A 176 7.62 23.25 13.39
C ASP A 176 6.52 22.50 12.64
N ILE A 177 5.66 21.77 13.36
CA ILE A 177 4.38 21.29 12.80
C ILE A 177 3.31 22.31 13.12
N LEU A 178 2.75 22.90 12.08
CA LEU A 178 1.64 23.85 12.16
C LEU A 178 0.36 23.19 11.66
N LYS A 179 -0.79 23.70 12.11
CA LYS A 179 -2.08 23.39 11.51
C LYS A 179 -2.88 24.65 11.20
N VAL A 180 -3.80 24.51 10.26
CA VAL A 180 -4.78 25.53 9.89
C VAL A 180 -6.13 24.89 9.65
N HIS A 181 -7.20 25.57 10.06
CA HIS A 181 -8.56 25.11 9.77
C HIS A 181 -8.81 25.13 8.25
N HIS A 182 -9.61 24.20 7.73
CA HIS A 182 -9.84 24.01 6.29
C HIS A 182 -10.52 25.21 5.59
N THR A 183 -11.05 26.17 6.36
CA THR A 183 -11.58 27.45 5.87
C THR A 183 -10.55 28.59 5.91
N GLY A 184 -9.29 28.28 6.21
CA GLY A 184 -8.24 29.25 6.53
C GLY A 184 -8.37 29.79 7.96
N GLY A 185 -7.54 30.78 8.30
CA GLY A 185 -7.53 31.42 9.61
C GLY A 185 -6.12 31.63 10.16
N ALA A 186 -6.04 31.75 11.49
CA ALA A 186 -4.77 31.80 12.19
C ALA A 186 -4.11 30.41 12.18
N LEU A 187 -2.77 30.40 12.07
CA LEU A 187 -1.99 29.18 12.25
C LEU A 187 -1.89 28.83 13.73
N GLU A 188 -1.97 27.54 14.03
CA GLU A 188 -1.71 26.99 15.35
C GLU A 188 -0.44 26.13 15.29
N THR A 189 0.54 26.43 16.13
CA THR A 189 1.70 25.57 16.32
C THR A 189 1.28 24.36 17.14
N VAL A 190 1.46 23.17 16.59
CA VAL A 190 1.11 21.89 17.24
C VAL A 190 2.35 21.25 17.84
N VAL A 191 3.43 21.21 17.07
CA VAL A 191 4.76 20.84 17.57
C VAL A 191 5.68 22.02 17.32
N ASN A 192 6.21 22.57 18.42
CA ASN A 192 7.35 23.48 18.40
C ASN A 192 8.60 22.64 18.62
N ASP A 193 9.52 22.63 17.65
CA ASP A 193 10.71 21.77 17.69
C ASP A 193 11.55 22.00 18.97
N ALA A 194 11.67 23.25 19.41
CA ALA A 194 12.43 23.64 20.58
C ALA A 194 11.81 23.16 21.90
N ASP A 195 10.52 22.81 21.91
CA ASP A 195 9.82 22.26 23.08
C ASP A 195 9.98 20.73 23.19
N VAL A 196 10.49 20.06 22.15
CA VAL A 196 10.67 18.60 22.16
C VAL A 196 11.84 18.24 23.10
N PRO A 197 11.60 17.41 24.13
CA PRO A 197 12.64 17.04 25.08
C PRO A 197 13.61 16.04 24.44
N VAL A 198 14.88 16.43 24.35
CA VAL A 198 15.97 15.55 23.88
C VAL A 198 16.99 15.39 25.01
N ALA A 199 17.55 14.20 25.18
CA ALA A 199 18.60 14.00 26.17
C ALA A 199 19.80 14.92 25.87
N GLY A 200 20.08 15.85 26.78
CA GLY A 200 21.19 16.80 26.64
C GLY A 200 20.87 18.09 25.87
N GLY A 201 19.62 18.35 25.49
CA GLY A 201 19.27 19.58 24.78
C GLY A 201 17.79 19.78 24.48
N SER A 202 17.51 20.67 23.53
CA SER A 202 16.18 20.89 22.95
C SER A 202 16.14 20.39 21.52
N GLY A 203 14.98 19.93 21.04
CA GLY A 203 14.82 19.52 19.64
C GLY A 203 15.27 20.59 18.64
N TRP A 204 15.68 20.14 17.46
CA TRP A 204 16.04 20.99 16.33
C TRP A 204 15.48 20.41 15.05
N SER A 205 14.55 21.15 14.47
CA SER A 205 13.88 20.94 13.21
C SER A 205 13.16 19.61 13.06
N VAL A 206 11.83 19.66 12.96
CA VAL A 206 11.04 18.54 12.43
C VAL A 206 11.48 18.24 11.00
N CYS A 207 11.62 16.95 10.70
CA CYS A 207 11.93 16.44 9.38
C CYS A 207 10.78 16.72 8.42
N ARG A 208 11.12 17.32 7.28
CA ARG A 208 10.18 17.83 6.30
C ARG A 208 9.08 16.85 5.89
N ASP A 209 9.49 15.62 5.57
CA ASP A 209 8.64 14.60 4.93
C ASP A 209 8.37 13.41 5.88
N THR A 210 8.58 13.60 7.19
CA THR A 210 8.58 12.52 8.19
C THR A 210 7.68 12.89 9.38
N PHE A 211 6.39 13.06 9.12
CA PHE A 211 5.37 13.15 10.15
C PHE A 211 4.03 12.57 9.68
N ASP A 212 3.20 12.20 10.65
CA ASP A 212 1.84 11.73 10.42
C ASP A 212 0.90 12.08 11.58
N VAL A 213 -0.41 12.10 11.33
CA VAL A 213 -1.44 12.52 12.29
C VAL A 213 -2.54 11.47 12.41
N SER A 214 -3.05 11.23 13.61
CA SER A 214 -4.21 10.36 13.82
C SER A 214 -5.49 10.98 13.23
N ASP A 215 -6.50 10.15 13.01
CA ASP A 215 -7.80 10.53 12.44
C ASP A 215 -8.47 11.66 13.23
N ASP A 216 -8.31 11.67 14.55
CA ASP A 216 -8.86 12.69 15.44
C ASP A 216 -7.90 13.88 15.70
N GLY A 217 -6.68 13.81 15.16
CA GLY A 217 -5.65 14.84 15.32
C GLY A 217 -5.06 14.95 16.73
N THR A 218 -5.32 13.98 17.63
CA THR A 218 -4.87 14.00 19.03
C THR A 218 -3.49 13.38 19.24
N SER A 219 -3.05 12.53 18.30
CA SER A 219 -1.73 11.92 18.28
C SER A 219 -0.98 12.32 17.01
N ILE A 220 0.29 12.66 17.17
CA ILE A 220 1.19 13.00 16.06
C ILE A 220 2.46 12.19 16.25
N ALA A 221 2.93 11.54 15.19
CA ALA A 221 4.27 10.94 15.15
C ALA A 221 5.13 11.73 14.17
N PHE A 222 6.37 12.03 14.53
CA PHE A 222 7.25 12.87 13.72
C PHE A 222 8.73 12.58 13.99
N ALA A 223 9.60 12.89 13.03
CA ALA A 223 11.04 12.83 13.24
C ALA A 223 11.67 14.22 13.40
N LEU A 224 12.79 14.28 14.13
CA LEU A 224 13.66 15.45 14.23
C LEU A 224 14.96 15.26 13.42
N ASN A 225 15.51 16.36 12.89
CA ASN A 225 16.82 16.43 12.20
C ASN A 225 18.00 16.65 13.16
N GLY A 226 17.74 16.91 14.44
CA GLY A 226 18.76 16.99 15.48
C GLY A 226 18.27 17.64 16.75
N TYR A 227 19.23 18.16 17.51
CA TYR A 227 18.97 18.89 18.76
C TYR A 227 20.03 19.97 19.00
N ILE A 228 19.71 20.95 19.84
CA ILE A 228 20.64 21.98 20.31
C ILE A 228 21.10 21.62 21.72
N ASP A 229 22.37 21.27 21.85
CA ASP A 229 23.05 21.08 23.13
C ASP A 229 23.57 22.43 23.64
N PRO A 230 23.32 22.81 24.90
CA PRO A 230 23.73 24.11 25.44
C PRO A 230 25.26 24.29 25.53
N ASP A 231 26.03 23.21 25.64
CA ASP A 231 27.48 23.24 25.85
C ASP A 231 28.27 23.22 24.52
N VAL A 232 27.72 22.56 23.49
CA VAL A 232 28.41 22.31 22.21
C VAL A 232 27.65 22.82 20.99
N GLY A 233 26.41 23.29 21.16
CA GLY A 233 25.57 23.83 20.10
C GLY A 233 24.83 22.74 19.30
N LYS A 234 24.59 23.02 18.02
CA LYS A 234 23.83 22.15 17.12
C LYS A 234 24.47 20.76 17.00
N ARG A 235 23.67 19.71 17.22
CA ARG A 235 24.00 18.30 16.98
C ARG A 235 23.06 17.75 15.91
N GLU A 236 23.65 17.19 14.86
CA GLU A 236 22.89 16.46 13.83
C GLU A 236 22.67 15.05 14.33
N TRP A 237 21.40 14.66 14.39
CA TRP A 237 20.92 13.41 14.98
C TRP A 237 19.50 13.19 14.47
N ALA A 238 19.05 11.95 14.36
CA ALA A 238 17.65 11.71 14.03
C ALA A 238 16.99 10.81 15.05
N GLY A 239 15.79 11.22 15.46
CA GLY A 239 14.93 10.36 16.25
C GLY A 239 13.47 10.68 16.01
N VAL A 240 12.67 9.65 16.29
CA VAL A 240 11.23 9.65 16.09
C VAL A 240 10.57 9.86 17.44
N TYR A 241 9.59 10.75 17.45
CA TYR A 241 8.84 11.18 18.61
C TYR A 241 7.36 11.08 18.34
N SER A 242 6.59 11.03 19.42
CA SER A 242 5.17 11.29 19.40
C SER A 242 4.82 12.49 20.27
N LEU A 243 3.71 13.15 19.93
CA LEU A 243 3.00 14.09 20.78
C LEU A 243 1.58 13.57 20.98
N THR A 244 1.17 13.46 22.25
CA THR A 244 -0.21 13.13 22.64
C THR A 244 -0.67 14.07 23.77
N GLY A 245 -1.89 13.88 24.28
CA GLY A 245 -2.38 14.61 25.45
C GLY A 245 -1.55 14.43 26.73
N SER A 246 -0.69 13.40 26.82
CA SER A 246 0.25 13.21 27.94
C SER A 246 1.59 13.93 27.75
N GLY A 247 1.84 14.52 26.57
CA GLY A 247 3.08 15.19 26.21
C GLY A 247 3.89 14.42 25.17
N PHE A 248 5.18 14.75 25.09
CA PHE A 248 6.12 14.14 24.16
C PHE A 248 6.62 12.79 24.66
N SER A 249 6.74 11.81 23.77
CA SER A 249 7.43 10.54 24.02
C SER A 249 8.43 10.27 22.90
N GLN A 250 9.64 9.84 23.25
CA GLN A 250 10.60 9.38 22.25
C GLN A 250 10.26 7.94 21.87
N LEU A 251 10.10 7.67 20.57
CA LEU A 251 9.77 6.36 20.05
C LEU A 251 11.02 5.58 19.64
N SER A 252 11.98 6.23 18.99
CA SER A 252 13.24 5.58 18.57
C SER A 252 14.20 5.38 19.73
N VAL A 253 14.97 4.30 19.70
CA VAL A 253 15.83 3.90 20.83
C VAL A 253 17.23 4.50 20.80
N ASP A 254 17.73 5.05 19.67
CA ASP A 254 19.19 5.16 19.51
C ASP A 254 19.87 6.52 19.28
N GLU A 255 21.10 6.51 19.77
CA GLU A 255 22.11 7.55 20.02
C GLU A 255 23.00 7.86 18.81
N ASN A 256 22.60 7.45 17.60
CA ASN A 256 23.43 7.53 16.39
C ASN A 256 23.08 8.74 15.51
N ASN A 257 24.09 9.30 14.84
CA ASN A 257 23.94 10.28 13.77
C ASN A 257 23.32 9.60 12.53
N GLY A 258 22.04 9.24 12.61
CA GLY A 258 21.26 8.70 11.50
C GLY A 258 20.38 9.75 10.85
N VAL A 259 19.75 9.38 9.75
CA VAL A 259 18.59 10.11 9.20
C VAL A 259 17.36 9.27 9.53
N CYS A 260 16.26 9.89 9.98
CA CYS A 260 14.97 9.21 10.10
C CYS A 260 14.11 9.58 8.90
N PHE A 261 13.86 8.59 8.06
CA PHE A 261 12.89 8.65 6.96
C PHE A 261 11.66 7.82 7.34
N PHE A 262 10.48 8.22 6.88
CA PHE A 262 9.23 7.49 7.04
C PHE A 262 8.72 7.35 8.49
N THR A 263 7.60 8.02 8.78
CA THR A 263 6.89 7.89 10.04
C THR A 263 5.41 7.90 9.73
N TYR A 264 4.70 6.91 10.27
CA TYR A 264 3.30 6.66 10.03
C TYR A 264 2.60 6.40 11.36
N ILE A 265 1.33 6.76 11.45
CA ILE A 265 0.50 6.51 12.63
C ILE A 265 -0.80 5.82 12.21
N SER A 266 -1.31 4.94 13.07
CA SER A 266 -2.64 4.35 12.86
C SER A 266 -3.74 5.41 13.01
N GLY A 267 -4.88 5.20 12.35
CA GLY A 267 -6.01 6.13 12.41
C GLY A 267 -6.47 6.44 13.84
N ASN A 268 -6.51 5.45 14.72
CA ASN A 268 -6.85 5.61 16.14
C ASN A 268 -5.73 6.22 17.02
N GLY A 269 -4.57 6.54 16.42
CA GLY A 269 -3.43 7.15 17.10
C GLY A 269 -2.73 6.25 18.13
N SER A 270 -3.04 4.95 18.19
CA SER A 270 -2.51 4.03 19.19
C SER A 270 -1.17 3.40 18.82
N ARG A 271 -0.90 3.23 17.51
CA ARG A 271 0.34 2.64 17.01
C ARG A 271 1.05 3.60 16.07
N ALA A 272 2.37 3.55 16.10
CA ALA A 272 3.23 4.22 15.13
C ALA A 272 4.14 3.18 14.48
N ALA A 273 4.40 3.37 13.19
CA ALA A 273 5.41 2.63 12.45
C ALA A 273 6.41 3.60 11.84
N PHE A 274 7.69 3.29 11.97
CA PHE A 274 8.76 4.14 11.43
C PHE A 274 9.98 3.32 11.10
N TRP A 275 10.80 3.83 10.20
CA TRP A 275 12.08 3.21 9.92
C TRP A 275 13.15 3.69 10.90
N GLU A 276 13.93 2.74 11.43
CA GLU A 276 15.03 2.99 12.34
C GLU A 276 16.34 2.50 11.69
N GLN A 277 17.28 3.44 11.52
CA GLN A 277 18.62 3.15 11.00
C GLN A 277 19.48 2.47 12.09
N SER A 278 19.21 1.20 12.36
CA SER A 278 20.03 0.31 13.18
C SER A 278 21.00 -0.50 12.31
N SER A 279 21.73 -1.47 12.90
CA SER A 279 22.63 -2.37 12.14
C SER A 279 21.94 -3.11 10.99
N ASP A 280 20.64 -3.37 11.14
CA ASP A 280 19.85 -4.12 10.17
C ASP A 280 18.86 -3.22 9.39
N SER A 281 18.78 -1.93 9.73
CA SER A 281 17.91 -0.93 9.07
C SER A 281 16.48 -1.41 8.87
N THR A 282 15.67 -1.43 9.93
CA THR A 282 14.35 -2.10 9.92
C THR A 282 13.19 -1.15 10.23
N PHE A 283 12.00 -1.52 9.78
CA PHE A 283 10.75 -0.93 10.25
C PHE A 283 10.43 -1.43 11.64
N ILE A 284 10.13 -0.46 12.50
CA ILE A 284 9.70 -0.69 13.87
C ILE A 284 8.25 -0.23 14.01
N SER A 285 7.44 -1.10 14.60
CA SER A 285 6.12 -0.78 15.11
C SER A 285 6.20 -0.62 16.63
N THR A 286 5.46 0.33 17.17
CA THR A 286 5.39 0.60 18.60
C THR A 286 4.03 1.13 18.98
N ASN A 287 3.64 1.01 20.24
CA ASN A 287 2.59 1.86 20.78
C ASN A 287 3.05 3.33 20.73
N ILE A 288 2.10 4.26 20.65
CA ILE A 288 2.39 5.70 20.53
C ILE A 288 3.14 6.29 21.73
N ASP A 289 3.20 5.56 22.85
CA ASP A 289 3.99 5.92 24.04
C ASP A 289 5.43 5.35 24.03
N GLY A 290 5.83 4.67 22.95
CA GLY A 290 7.14 4.03 22.79
C GLY A 290 7.23 2.62 23.37
N SER A 291 6.17 2.10 23.99
CA SER A 291 6.13 0.74 24.53
C SER A 291 5.80 -0.31 23.46
N GLY A 292 6.14 -1.58 23.71
CA GLY A 292 5.76 -2.68 22.83
C GLY A 292 6.43 -2.62 21.44
N ARG A 293 7.68 -2.16 21.38
CA ARG A 293 8.47 -2.09 20.15
C ARG A 293 8.64 -3.48 19.52
N VAL A 294 8.37 -3.58 18.22
CA VAL A 294 8.55 -4.79 17.42
C VAL A 294 9.18 -4.42 16.07
N ALA A 295 10.31 -5.03 15.74
CA ALA A 295 10.84 -4.99 14.38
C ALA A 295 10.07 -6.00 13.52
N PHE A 296 9.59 -5.57 12.34
CA PHE A 296 8.70 -6.42 11.54
C PHE A 296 9.07 -6.53 10.06
N GLU A 297 9.90 -5.64 9.51
CA GLU A 297 10.33 -5.69 8.11
C GLU A 297 11.67 -4.97 7.91
N ASP A 298 12.54 -5.47 7.02
CA ASP A 298 13.80 -4.80 6.69
C ASP A 298 13.58 -3.66 5.67
N LEU A 299 14.21 -2.50 5.87
CA LEU A 299 14.21 -1.42 4.88
C LEU A 299 15.17 -1.78 3.75
N SER A 300 14.74 -1.43 2.55
CA SER A 300 15.40 -1.74 1.31
C SER A 300 15.50 -0.51 0.39
N TYR A 301 16.30 -0.62 -0.67
CA TYR A 301 16.74 0.53 -1.47
C TYR A 301 15.59 1.30 -2.16
N ASN A 302 14.48 0.63 -2.50
CA ASN A 302 13.34 1.22 -3.21
C ASN A 302 12.04 1.28 -2.38
N PHE A 303 12.14 1.42 -1.05
CA PHE A 303 10.94 1.58 -0.23
C PHE A 303 10.17 2.86 -0.60
N SER A 304 8.94 2.70 -1.07
CA SER A 304 8.17 3.78 -1.73
C SER A 304 6.98 4.28 -0.91
N GLY A 305 7.07 4.14 0.41
CA GLY A 305 6.05 4.57 1.37
C GLY A 305 5.26 3.41 1.98
N ALA A 306 4.37 3.73 2.93
CA ALA A 306 3.45 2.79 3.53
C ALA A 306 2.19 3.48 4.08
N SER A 307 1.21 2.66 4.46
CA SER A 307 -0.06 3.07 5.03
C SER A 307 -0.54 2.04 6.07
N LEU A 308 -1.25 2.49 7.12
CA LEU A 308 -1.76 1.66 8.22
C LEU A 308 -3.28 1.65 8.26
N THR A 309 -3.85 0.55 8.76
CA THR A 309 -5.27 0.48 9.12
C THR A 309 -5.59 1.39 10.32
N HIS A 310 -6.88 1.65 10.55
CA HIS A 310 -7.32 2.51 11.66
C HIS A 310 -6.86 2.00 13.03
N ASP A 311 -6.92 0.68 13.25
CA ASP A 311 -6.46 0.06 14.48
C ASP A 311 -4.94 -0.17 14.53
N GLY A 312 -4.24 0.07 13.41
CA GLY A 312 -2.81 -0.12 13.26
C GLY A 312 -2.38 -1.57 13.28
N THR A 313 -3.27 -2.54 13.08
CA THR A 313 -2.93 -3.96 13.08
C THR A 313 -2.20 -4.38 11.80
N GLU A 314 -2.50 -3.74 10.67
CA GLU A 314 -1.93 -4.05 9.37
C GLU A 314 -1.20 -2.84 8.76
N PHE A 315 -0.21 -3.15 7.95
CA PHE A 315 0.71 -2.21 7.30
C PHE A 315 0.89 -2.63 5.85
N PHE A 316 0.46 -1.77 4.92
CA PHE A 316 0.63 -1.99 3.49
C PHE A 316 1.81 -1.19 2.96
N TYR A 317 2.71 -1.85 2.24
CA TYR A 317 3.91 -1.22 1.68
C TYR A 317 4.34 -1.87 0.36
N ALA A 318 5.16 -1.13 -0.39
CA ALA A 318 5.87 -1.65 -1.55
C ALA A 318 7.06 -2.52 -1.10
N ASP A 319 6.98 -3.83 -1.27
CA ASP A 319 8.07 -4.78 -0.98
C ASP A 319 9.14 -4.70 -2.10
N ASN A 320 10.41 -4.59 -1.72
CA ASN A 320 11.53 -4.33 -2.63
C ASN A 320 12.16 -5.58 -3.26
N PHE A 321 11.91 -6.79 -2.73
CA PHE A 321 12.48 -7.98 -3.35
C PHE A 321 11.68 -8.47 -4.55
N ALA A 322 10.36 -8.45 -4.40
CA ALA A 322 9.44 -8.95 -5.41
C ALA A 322 8.71 -7.83 -6.17
N GLU A 323 8.77 -6.58 -5.69
CA GLU A 323 7.96 -5.44 -6.18
C GLU A 323 6.44 -5.69 -6.11
N THR A 324 5.99 -6.76 -5.47
CA THR A 324 4.60 -7.22 -5.47
C THR A 324 3.67 -6.48 -4.52
N GLY A 325 4.22 -5.67 -3.63
CA GLY A 325 3.51 -5.13 -2.48
C GLY A 325 3.15 -6.20 -1.45
N ARG A 326 3.16 -5.81 -0.18
CA ARG A 326 2.88 -6.70 0.94
C ARG A 326 2.08 -5.99 2.02
N ILE A 327 1.11 -6.71 2.58
CA ILE A 327 0.43 -6.34 3.81
C ILE A 327 1.03 -7.17 4.92
N ALA A 328 1.74 -6.54 5.86
CA ALA A 328 2.29 -7.18 7.03
C ALA A 328 1.52 -6.78 8.29
N ARG A 329 1.52 -7.63 9.32
CA ARG A 329 1.03 -7.21 10.62
C ARG A 329 2.10 -6.43 11.36
N THR A 330 1.68 -5.37 12.03
CA THR A 330 2.56 -4.50 12.81
C THR A 330 3.01 -5.12 14.13
N ASP A 331 2.57 -6.33 14.45
CA ASP A 331 3.06 -7.13 15.59
C ASP A 331 4.21 -8.07 15.20
N GLY A 332 4.74 -7.96 13.98
CA GLY A 332 5.83 -8.81 13.48
C GLY A 332 5.37 -10.17 12.95
N SER A 333 4.08 -10.49 13.05
CA SER A 333 3.56 -11.78 12.60
C SER A 333 3.16 -11.77 11.12
N GLY A 334 3.54 -12.85 10.41
CA GLY A 334 3.05 -13.16 9.08
C GLY A 334 3.26 -12.07 8.02
N GLY A 335 2.29 -11.97 7.13
CA GLY A 335 2.24 -11.04 6.02
C GLY A 335 1.70 -11.73 4.77
N LYS A 336 0.93 -10.98 4.00
CA LYS A 336 0.34 -11.41 2.75
C LYS A 336 0.98 -10.58 1.65
N GLN A 337 1.69 -11.23 0.75
CA GLN A 337 1.96 -10.63 -0.54
C GLN A 337 0.61 -10.25 -1.17
N ILE A 338 0.51 -9.22 -2.01
CA ILE A 338 -0.76 -8.86 -2.67
C ILE A 338 -0.79 -9.22 -4.16
N LEU A 339 0.37 -9.23 -4.82
CA LEU A 339 0.56 -9.65 -6.21
C LEU A 339 1.55 -10.82 -6.32
N PRO A 340 1.54 -11.64 -7.39
CA PRO A 340 2.55 -12.67 -7.69
C PRO A 340 3.93 -12.09 -8.06
N GLU A 341 5.03 -12.79 -7.73
CA GLU A 341 6.44 -12.35 -7.96
C GLU A 341 6.88 -12.47 -9.42
N THR A 342 6.29 -13.39 -10.20
CA THR A 342 6.92 -13.87 -11.43
C THR A 342 7.11 -12.77 -12.51
N LEU A 343 8.39 -12.43 -12.74
CA LEU A 343 8.96 -11.23 -13.39
C LEU A 343 8.58 -10.88 -14.84
N ASN A 344 7.79 -11.69 -15.57
CA ASN A 344 7.67 -11.53 -17.04
C ASN A 344 6.25 -11.40 -17.61
N HIS A 345 5.19 -11.66 -16.83
CA HIS A 345 3.85 -11.81 -17.42
C HIS A 345 2.75 -11.01 -16.69
N VAL A 346 2.72 -11.06 -15.35
CA VAL A 346 1.97 -10.10 -14.51
C VAL A 346 2.98 -9.28 -13.72
N ASN A 347 3.90 -8.60 -14.41
CA ASN A 347 4.87 -7.71 -13.75
C ASN A 347 4.20 -6.36 -13.44
N LEU A 348 3.56 -6.31 -12.27
CA LEU A 348 2.85 -5.13 -11.75
C LEU A 348 3.53 -4.65 -10.47
N PRO A 349 4.67 -3.95 -10.58
CA PRO A 349 5.35 -3.48 -9.40
C PRO A 349 4.49 -2.44 -8.67
N VAL A 350 4.34 -2.57 -7.36
CA VAL A 350 3.84 -1.50 -6.48
C VAL A 350 4.94 -0.45 -6.39
N HIS A 351 4.93 0.51 -7.32
CA HIS A 351 6.03 1.45 -7.50
C HIS A 351 6.00 2.58 -6.46
N HIS A 352 4.83 3.12 -6.10
CA HIS A 352 4.68 4.10 -5.00
C HIS A 352 3.22 4.32 -4.63
N SER A 353 3.01 5.18 -3.61
CA SER A 353 1.70 5.50 -3.02
C SER A 353 0.90 4.26 -2.59
N PRO A 354 1.49 3.31 -1.84
CA PRO A 354 0.69 2.25 -1.22
C PRO A 354 -0.23 2.86 -0.16
N GLU A 355 -1.53 2.68 -0.33
CA GLU A 355 -2.55 3.16 0.62
C GLU A 355 -3.51 2.02 0.95
N ILE A 356 -3.93 1.91 2.22
CA ILE A 356 -4.89 0.91 2.71
C ILE A 356 -6.05 1.61 3.40
N SER A 357 -7.27 1.10 3.26
CA SER A 357 -8.44 1.62 3.96
C SER A 357 -8.40 1.31 5.45
N ASN A 358 -9.18 2.05 6.24
CA ASN A 358 -9.27 1.90 7.69
C ASN A 358 -9.64 0.48 8.14
N ASP A 359 -10.43 -0.22 7.32
CA ASP A 359 -10.89 -1.60 7.57
C ASP A 359 -9.95 -2.69 7.02
N GLY A 360 -8.87 -2.31 6.33
CA GLY A 360 -7.88 -3.24 5.77
C GLY A 360 -8.31 -3.97 4.48
N ASN A 361 -9.53 -3.76 3.99
CA ASN A 361 -10.08 -4.55 2.88
C ASN A 361 -9.82 -3.96 1.49
N ARG A 362 -9.39 -2.70 1.42
CA ARG A 362 -9.14 -1.99 0.17
C ARG A 362 -7.74 -1.41 0.16
N VAL A 363 -7.10 -1.48 -0.99
CA VAL A 363 -5.82 -0.86 -1.25
C VAL A 363 -5.84 -0.06 -2.54
N THR A 364 -4.97 0.94 -2.64
CA THR A 364 -4.60 1.52 -3.92
C THR A 364 -3.09 1.68 -3.98
N PHE A 365 -2.56 1.63 -5.19
CA PHE A 365 -1.16 1.83 -5.45
C PHE A 365 -0.96 2.26 -6.91
N VAL A 366 0.20 2.85 -7.17
CA VAL A 366 0.63 3.20 -8.52
C VAL A 366 1.62 2.15 -9.00
N SER A 367 1.37 1.60 -10.18
CA SER A 367 2.31 0.75 -10.91
C SER A 367 2.66 1.41 -12.24
N PHE A 368 3.93 1.79 -12.41
CA PHE A 368 4.40 2.58 -13.55
C PHE A 368 3.57 3.86 -13.78
N LEU A 369 2.65 3.83 -14.75
CA LEU A 369 1.77 4.93 -15.18
C LEU A 369 0.30 4.71 -14.82
N ARG A 370 0.00 3.58 -14.16
CA ARG A 370 -1.36 3.11 -13.87
C ARG A 370 -1.68 3.24 -12.40
N LEU A 371 -2.91 3.66 -12.12
CA LEU A 371 -3.50 3.65 -10.79
C LEU A 371 -4.35 2.39 -10.63
N TYR A 372 -4.06 1.61 -9.58
CA TYR A 372 -4.78 0.39 -9.26
C TYR A 372 -5.66 0.58 -8.02
N ALA A 373 -6.84 -0.04 -8.01
CA ALA A 373 -7.68 -0.21 -6.82
C ALA A 373 -7.88 -1.70 -6.57
N GLY A 374 -7.47 -2.15 -5.39
CA GLY A 374 -7.48 -3.56 -4.97
C GLY A 374 -8.46 -3.83 -3.85
N ILE A 375 -9.34 -4.82 -3.98
CA ILE A 375 -10.25 -5.26 -2.92
C ILE A 375 -9.96 -6.71 -2.53
N PHE A 376 -9.88 -6.97 -1.23
CA PHE A 376 -9.70 -8.32 -0.68
C PHE A 376 -11.04 -8.94 -0.33
N ASP A 377 -11.15 -10.23 -0.59
CA ASP A 377 -12.35 -11.06 -0.37
C ASP A 377 -13.64 -10.30 -0.74
N PRO A 378 -13.73 -9.82 -2.01
CA PRO A 378 -14.76 -8.90 -2.45
C PRO A 378 -16.15 -9.47 -2.18
N PRO A 379 -17.09 -8.64 -1.70
CA PRO A 379 -18.44 -9.10 -1.46
C PRO A 379 -19.12 -9.47 -2.80
N PRO A 380 -20.13 -10.36 -2.81
CA PRO A 380 -20.74 -10.87 -4.04
C PRO A 380 -21.32 -9.79 -4.98
N GLU A 381 -21.64 -8.61 -4.45
CA GLU A 381 -22.12 -7.46 -5.20
C GLU A 381 -21.02 -6.62 -5.88
N TRP A 382 -19.74 -6.83 -5.54
CA TRP A 382 -18.63 -6.13 -6.18
C TRP A 382 -18.51 -6.54 -7.65
N GLN A 383 -18.47 -5.55 -8.53
CA GLN A 383 -18.27 -5.75 -9.96
C GLN A 383 -16.85 -5.33 -10.30
N SER A 384 -15.97 -6.31 -10.46
CA SER A 384 -14.61 -6.08 -10.94
C SER A 384 -14.54 -6.19 -12.46
N ASN A 385 -13.64 -5.44 -13.08
CA ASN A 385 -13.25 -5.63 -14.47
C ASN A 385 -12.19 -6.74 -14.61
N ALA A 386 -11.52 -7.11 -13.52
CA ALA A 386 -10.54 -8.18 -13.48
C ALA A 386 -11.12 -9.57 -13.85
N PRO A 387 -10.31 -10.46 -14.43
CA PRO A 387 -10.75 -11.79 -14.84
C PRO A 387 -11.11 -12.65 -13.61
N LEU A 388 -12.25 -13.35 -13.63
CA LEU A 388 -12.64 -14.21 -12.51
C LEU A 388 -11.80 -15.49 -12.43
N ILE A 389 -11.32 -15.83 -11.24
CA ILE A 389 -10.83 -17.18 -10.91
C ILE A 389 -11.92 -17.91 -10.09
N PRO A 390 -12.71 -18.81 -10.70
CA PRO A 390 -13.78 -19.51 -9.98
C PRO A 390 -13.30 -20.71 -9.15
N SER A 391 -12.13 -21.30 -9.49
CA SER A 391 -11.58 -22.42 -8.72
C SER A 391 -10.09 -22.67 -9.00
N ILE A 392 -9.37 -23.19 -8.01
CA ILE A 392 -8.02 -23.75 -8.14
C ILE A 392 -8.09 -25.18 -7.62
N ASN A 393 -7.76 -26.18 -8.46
CA ASN A 393 -7.86 -27.59 -8.12
C ASN A 393 -6.48 -28.27 -8.24
N TYR A 394 -6.23 -29.28 -7.40
CA TYR A 394 -5.06 -30.14 -7.52
C TYR A 394 -5.51 -31.56 -7.87
N ASP A 395 -4.78 -32.23 -8.75
CA ASP A 395 -4.96 -33.66 -9.05
C ASP A 395 -3.61 -34.40 -8.96
N PRO A 396 -3.40 -35.25 -7.94
CA PRO A 396 -4.30 -35.57 -6.83
C PRO A 396 -4.46 -34.40 -5.85
N GLN A 397 -5.57 -34.40 -5.08
CA GLN A 397 -5.88 -33.37 -4.07
C GLN A 397 -5.01 -33.42 -2.80
N TYR A 398 -3.81 -34.00 -2.88
CA TYR A 398 -2.86 -34.06 -1.78
C TYR A 398 -1.42 -34.24 -2.30
N VAL A 399 -0.44 -33.88 -1.47
CA VAL A 399 0.98 -33.97 -1.84
C VAL A 399 1.44 -35.44 -1.98
N ILE A 400 1.69 -35.81 -3.24
CA ILE A 400 2.50 -36.89 -3.82
C ILE A 400 4.00 -36.93 -3.48
N ASP A 401 4.49 -37.58 -2.42
CA ASP A 401 5.94 -37.84 -2.30
C ASP A 401 6.41 -39.02 -3.18
N ASP A 402 6.25 -38.85 -4.49
CA ASP A 402 6.66 -39.79 -5.53
C ASP A 402 7.40 -39.03 -6.65
N GLU A 403 8.09 -39.76 -7.53
CA GLU A 403 8.74 -39.25 -8.75
C GLU A 403 7.69 -38.72 -9.75
N ASN A 404 6.44 -39.16 -9.63
CA ASN A 404 5.27 -38.63 -10.34
C ASN A 404 4.63 -37.50 -9.51
N ALA A 405 5.19 -36.30 -9.64
CA ALA A 405 4.72 -35.13 -8.88
C ALA A 405 3.23 -34.80 -9.17
N PRO A 406 2.49 -34.25 -8.18
CA PRO A 406 1.08 -33.89 -8.37
C PRO A 406 0.90 -32.84 -9.47
N GLN A 407 -0.20 -32.90 -10.23
CA GLN A 407 -0.54 -31.87 -11.21
C GLN A 407 -1.41 -30.80 -10.53
N LEU A 408 -1.09 -29.53 -10.76
CA LEU A 408 -2.03 -28.44 -10.46
C LEU A 408 -2.94 -28.27 -11.68
N MET A 409 -4.24 -28.30 -11.46
CA MET A 409 -5.24 -27.96 -12.46
C MET A 409 -5.92 -26.64 -12.09
N LEU A 410 -5.53 -25.57 -12.79
CA LEU A 410 -6.15 -24.26 -12.66
C LEU A 410 -7.39 -24.16 -13.56
N THR A 411 -8.57 -24.42 -13.02
CA THR A 411 -9.80 -24.16 -13.76
C THR A 411 -10.19 -22.68 -13.62
N SER A 412 -9.82 -21.88 -14.62
CA SER A 412 -9.98 -20.43 -14.60
C SER A 412 -10.98 -19.98 -15.66
N GLN A 413 -12.28 -20.05 -15.33
CA GLN A 413 -13.29 -19.67 -16.32
C GLN A 413 -13.29 -18.16 -16.53
N PRO A 414 -13.12 -17.67 -17.78
CA PRO A 414 -13.36 -16.28 -18.08
C PRO A 414 -14.86 -16.00 -17.92
N THR A 415 -15.22 -15.10 -17.01
CA THR A 415 -16.56 -14.51 -17.01
C THR A 415 -16.55 -13.21 -17.77
N GLY A 416 -17.27 -13.18 -18.91
CA GLY A 416 -17.78 -11.94 -19.47
C GLY A 416 -16.95 -11.30 -20.59
N GLY A 417 -17.15 -11.80 -21.81
CA GLY A 417 -17.37 -10.95 -23.00
C GLY A 417 -16.22 -10.13 -23.61
N SER A 418 -15.18 -9.75 -22.87
CA SER A 418 -14.06 -8.97 -23.39
C SER A 418 -12.78 -9.26 -22.61
N GLY A 419 -12.08 -10.34 -23.01
CA GLY A 419 -10.77 -10.72 -22.50
C GLY A 419 -10.81 -12.00 -21.67
N GLY A 420 -10.29 -13.11 -22.22
CA GLY A 420 -9.91 -14.25 -21.39
C GLY A 420 -8.71 -13.90 -20.51
N ILE A 421 -8.17 -14.88 -19.79
CA ILE A 421 -6.86 -14.73 -19.14
C ILE A 421 -5.83 -14.46 -20.23
N TRP A 422 -5.32 -13.23 -20.26
CA TRP A 422 -4.23 -12.84 -21.14
C TRP A 422 -2.91 -13.42 -20.64
N SER A 423 -2.73 -13.44 -19.32
CA SER A 423 -1.57 -13.99 -18.65
C SER A 423 -1.95 -14.52 -17.27
N ALA A 424 -1.37 -15.65 -16.89
CA ALA A 424 -1.35 -16.10 -15.51
C ALA A 424 0.06 -16.04 -14.89
N SER A 425 0.13 -16.08 -13.57
CA SER A 425 1.37 -16.20 -12.78
C SER A 425 1.13 -17.19 -11.65
N LEU A 426 2.13 -18.04 -11.37
CA LEU A 426 2.01 -19.14 -10.40
C LEU A 426 3.26 -19.17 -9.52
N ASP A 427 3.08 -18.82 -8.25
CA ASP A 427 4.17 -18.76 -7.28
C ASP A 427 3.91 -19.66 -6.09
N ASN A 428 5.00 -20.15 -5.50
CA ASN A 428 4.94 -20.93 -4.28
C ASN A 428 5.21 -20.01 -3.10
N LEU A 429 4.29 -20.04 -2.14
CA LEU A 429 4.42 -19.33 -0.89
C LEU A 429 4.63 -20.33 0.23
N LEU A 430 5.58 -20.02 1.11
CA LEU A 430 5.69 -20.64 2.43
C LEU A 430 5.50 -19.53 3.44
N ASP A 431 4.57 -19.72 4.38
CA ASP A 431 4.26 -18.74 5.43
C ASP A 431 4.00 -17.31 4.91
N GLY A 432 3.37 -17.20 3.73
CA GLY A 432 3.01 -15.92 3.11
C GLY A 432 4.17 -15.14 2.46
N ARG A 433 5.35 -15.75 2.34
CA ARG A 433 6.53 -15.17 1.68
C ARG A 433 6.92 -15.98 0.44
N TYR A 434 7.56 -15.30 -0.52
CA TYR A 434 8.20 -15.95 -1.66
C TYR A 434 9.46 -16.66 -1.22
N TYR A 435 9.70 -17.83 -1.81
CA TYR A 435 10.88 -18.66 -1.52
C TYR A 435 11.59 -19.03 -2.81
N ALA A 436 12.91 -19.11 -2.75
CA ALA A 436 13.72 -19.57 -3.87
C ALA A 436 13.38 -21.03 -4.19
N TRP A 437 13.55 -21.42 -5.46
CA TRP A 437 13.31 -22.80 -5.90
C TRP A 437 14.01 -23.83 -5.01
N GLU A 438 15.25 -23.55 -4.62
CA GLU A 438 16.08 -24.40 -3.76
C GLU A 438 15.55 -24.59 -2.34
N ASP A 439 14.71 -23.68 -1.85
CA ASP A 439 14.07 -23.74 -0.53
C ASP A 439 12.74 -24.50 -0.54
N LEU A 440 12.28 -24.94 -1.71
CA LEU A 440 10.99 -25.59 -1.89
C LEU A 440 11.17 -27.03 -2.40
N SER A 441 10.40 -27.96 -1.83
CA SER A 441 10.39 -29.37 -2.26
C SER A 441 9.59 -29.59 -3.55
N TYR A 442 8.65 -28.70 -3.85
CA TYR A 442 7.88 -28.67 -5.09
C TYR A 442 7.77 -27.23 -5.58
N GLY A 443 7.63 -27.05 -6.89
CA GLY A 443 7.17 -25.78 -7.43
C GLY A 443 6.86 -25.84 -8.91
N PHE A 444 6.70 -24.66 -9.52
CA PHE A 444 6.42 -24.51 -10.93
C PHE A 444 7.70 -24.16 -11.70
N MET A 445 7.92 -24.80 -12.84
CA MET A 445 9.00 -24.38 -13.74
C MET A 445 8.47 -23.23 -14.60
N GLY A 446 9.07 -22.05 -14.46
CA GLY A 446 8.60 -20.82 -15.10
C GLY A 446 8.57 -20.89 -16.62
N PHE A 447 7.37 -20.99 -17.19
CA PHE A 447 7.11 -20.84 -18.62
C PHE A 447 5.84 -20.02 -18.85
N ARG A 448 5.58 -19.61 -20.08
CA ARG A 448 4.44 -18.74 -20.42
C ARG A 448 3.13 -19.42 -20.02
N PHE A 449 2.27 -18.71 -19.30
CA PHE A 449 0.99 -19.22 -18.81
C PHE A 449 -0.16 -18.50 -19.53
N ASN A 450 -0.33 -18.85 -20.81
CA ASN A 450 -1.43 -18.39 -21.63
C ASN A 450 -2.34 -19.58 -21.92
N ASP A 451 -3.65 -19.34 -21.96
CA ASP A 451 -4.64 -20.29 -22.48
C ASP A 451 -4.55 -20.33 -24.03
N ASP A 452 -3.43 -20.85 -24.53
CA ASP A 452 -3.04 -20.81 -25.94
C ASP A 452 -2.87 -22.20 -26.58
N GLY A 453 -3.19 -23.27 -25.82
CA GLY A 453 -3.18 -24.64 -26.31
C GLY A 453 -1.79 -25.20 -26.58
N ASN A 454 -0.77 -24.66 -25.91
CA ASN A 454 0.58 -25.20 -25.92
C ASN A 454 1.00 -25.71 -24.53
N TRP A 455 1.98 -26.61 -24.52
CA TRP A 455 2.58 -27.19 -23.30
C TRP A 455 1.59 -27.99 -22.45
N ASP A 456 1.55 -27.72 -21.15
CA ASP A 456 0.69 -28.38 -20.17
C ASP A 456 -0.77 -27.91 -20.27
N ASP A 457 -1.07 -26.90 -21.10
CA ASP A 457 -2.42 -26.48 -21.49
C ASP A 457 -2.78 -27.10 -22.87
N PRO A 458 -3.58 -28.18 -22.90
CA PRO A 458 -3.85 -28.91 -24.12
C PRO A 458 -4.91 -28.26 -25.04
N VAL A 459 -5.66 -27.24 -24.59
CA VAL A 459 -6.81 -26.70 -25.33
C VAL A 459 -6.87 -25.17 -25.23
N ALA A 460 -6.48 -24.48 -26.30
CA ALA A 460 -6.51 -23.02 -26.36
C ALA A 460 -7.91 -22.43 -26.18
N VAL A 461 -7.98 -21.35 -25.40
CA VAL A 461 -9.13 -20.46 -25.18
C VAL A 461 -10.34 -21.21 -24.60
N ASP A 462 -10.13 -22.25 -23.79
CA ASP A 462 -11.20 -23.00 -23.12
C ASP A 462 -11.49 -22.54 -21.69
N GLY A 463 -10.69 -21.61 -21.15
CA GLY A 463 -10.80 -21.14 -19.77
C GLY A 463 -10.33 -22.16 -18.74
N VAL A 464 -9.46 -23.09 -19.13
CA VAL A 464 -8.86 -24.07 -18.23
C VAL A 464 -7.37 -24.08 -18.50
N PHE A 465 -6.59 -23.70 -17.49
CA PHE A 465 -5.14 -23.77 -17.55
C PHE A 465 -4.65 -24.93 -16.70
N THR A 466 -3.74 -25.75 -17.20
CA THR A 466 -3.17 -26.88 -16.44
C THR A 466 -1.65 -26.76 -16.39
N MET A 467 -1.05 -27.07 -15.24
CA MET A 467 0.40 -27.15 -15.11
C MET A 467 0.82 -28.20 -14.08
N GLY A 468 1.83 -29.00 -14.41
CA GLY A 468 2.44 -29.91 -13.44
C GLY A 468 3.22 -29.16 -12.35
N LEU A 469 3.08 -29.57 -11.08
CA LEU A 469 4.10 -29.25 -10.08
C LEU A 469 5.31 -30.14 -10.31
N TRP A 470 6.50 -29.59 -10.15
CA TRP A 470 7.76 -30.32 -10.29
C TRP A 470 8.37 -30.53 -8.92
N LYS A 471 8.74 -31.78 -8.62
CA LYS A 471 9.51 -32.09 -7.43
C LYS A 471 10.93 -31.55 -7.58
N ASN A 472 11.38 -30.75 -6.63
CA ASN A 472 12.74 -30.25 -6.61
C ASN A 472 13.69 -31.33 -6.08
N ALA A 473 14.42 -31.98 -6.99
CA ALA A 473 15.41 -33.01 -6.65
C ALA A 473 16.61 -32.48 -5.85
N SER A 474 16.84 -31.16 -5.85
CA SER A 474 17.93 -30.50 -5.10
C SER A 474 17.52 -30.06 -3.69
N TYR A 475 16.24 -30.20 -3.34
CA TYR A 475 15.75 -29.84 -2.01
C TYR A 475 16.33 -30.76 -0.93
N GLY A 476 17.10 -30.19 0.00
CA GLY A 476 17.71 -30.89 1.13
C GLY A 476 17.08 -30.57 2.48
N GLY A 477 15.98 -29.81 2.50
CA GLY A 477 15.30 -29.34 3.71
C GLY A 477 14.34 -30.37 4.33
N PRO A 478 13.64 -29.98 5.40
CA PRO A 478 12.65 -30.83 6.06
C PRO A 478 11.45 -31.10 5.15
N GLU A 479 10.74 -32.20 5.42
CA GLU A 479 9.56 -32.56 4.64
C GLU A 479 8.47 -31.47 4.70
N ILE A 480 7.99 -31.01 3.55
CA ILE A 480 6.96 -29.98 3.46
C ILE A 480 5.57 -30.60 3.56
N TYR A 481 4.75 -30.15 4.52
CA TYR A 481 3.40 -30.67 4.79
C TYR A 481 2.28 -29.88 4.10
N ARG A 482 2.58 -28.69 3.58
CA ARG A 482 1.65 -27.83 2.86
C ARG A 482 2.35 -27.06 1.74
N ILE A 483 1.67 -26.83 0.64
CA ILE A 483 2.13 -25.98 -0.46
C ILE A 483 1.04 -24.95 -0.67
N THR A 484 1.33 -23.68 -0.48
CA THR A 484 0.42 -22.61 -0.86
C THR A 484 0.84 -22.13 -2.25
N THR A 485 -0.06 -22.25 -3.21
CA THR A 485 0.11 -21.68 -4.55
C THR A 485 -0.66 -20.38 -4.64
N ARG A 486 0.03 -19.33 -5.07
CA ARG A 486 -0.57 -18.09 -5.50
C ARG A 486 -0.79 -18.10 -7.00
N VAL A 487 -1.97 -17.71 -7.42
CA VAL A 487 -2.34 -17.55 -8.82
C VAL A 487 -2.67 -16.09 -9.07
N GLY A 488 -1.99 -15.46 -10.02
CA GLY A 488 -2.44 -14.22 -10.63
C GLY A 488 -3.04 -14.49 -12.00
N ALA A 489 -4.13 -13.81 -12.37
CA ALA A 489 -4.70 -13.80 -13.70
C ALA A 489 -4.90 -12.35 -14.14
N MET A 490 -4.39 -11.97 -15.31
CA MET A 490 -4.45 -10.63 -15.86
C MET A 490 -5.20 -10.63 -17.20
N ASP A 491 -5.99 -9.60 -17.46
CA ASP A 491 -6.60 -9.36 -18.78
C ASP A 491 -5.71 -8.47 -19.67
N PHE A 492 -6.22 -8.05 -20.84
CA PHE A 492 -5.48 -7.18 -21.76
C PHE A 492 -5.40 -5.72 -21.31
N ASP A 493 -6.35 -5.27 -20.50
CA ASP A 493 -6.40 -3.91 -19.98
C ASP A 493 -5.48 -3.75 -18.76
N GLY A 494 -5.05 -4.87 -18.18
CA GLY A 494 -4.12 -4.96 -17.06
C GLY A 494 -4.80 -5.10 -15.71
N ASN A 495 -6.11 -5.40 -15.67
CA ASN A 495 -6.81 -5.75 -14.44
C ASN A 495 -6.38 -7.14 -13.99
N VAL A 496 -6.26 -7.36 -12.69
CA VAL A 496 -5.69 -8.59 -12.12
C VAL A 496 -6.57 -9.18 -11.04
N THR A 497 -6.70 -10.50 -11.06
CA THR A 497 -7.23 -11.27 -9.95
C THR A 497 -6.13 -12.12 -9.35
N VAL A 498 -6.03 -12.12 -8.03
CA VAL A 498 -5.09 -12.96 -7.29
C VAL A 498 -5.86 -13.89 -6.37
N ALA A 499 -5.48 -15.16 -6.35
CA ALA A 499 -6.08 -16.16 -5.48
C ALA A 499 -5.03 -17.12 -4.92
N ASP A 500 -5.12 -17.44 -3.63
CA ASP A 500 -4.25 -18.41 -2.99
C ASP A 500 -5.00 -19.72 -2.73
N LYS A 501 -4.27 -20.82 -2.90
CA LYS A 501 -4.75 -22.16 -2.55
C LYS A 501 -3.69 -22.98 -1.87
N THR A 502 -4.03 -23.57 -0.74
CA THR A 502 -3.16 -24.46 0.02
C THR A 502 -3.51 -25.92 -0.23
N LEU A 503 -2.54 -26.67 -0.77
CA LEU A 503 -2.54 -28.11 -0.85
C LEU A 503 -1.89 -28.72 0.40
N TRP A 504 -2.56 -29.64 1.06
CA TRP A 504 -2.07 -30.32 2.25
C TRP A 504 -1.62 -31.76 1.94
N ARG A 505 -0.64 -32.27 2.70
CA ARG A 505 -0.20 -33.67 2.62
C ARG A 505 -1.13 -34.61 3.41
N MET A 506 -1.41 -35.81 2.88
CA MET A 506 -2.23 -36.83 3.56
C MET A 506 -1.41 -37.82 4.41
N PRO A 507 -2.02 -38.43 5.44
CA PRO A 507 -3.36 -38.12 5.97
C PRO A 507 -3.27 -36.84 6.78
N ALA A 508 -4.22 -35.91 6.60
CA ALA A 508 -4.26 -34.68 7.39
C ALA A 508 -4.04 -35.04 8.87
N PRO A 509 -2.94 -34.62 9.51
CA PRO A 509 -2.81 -34.83 10.93
C PRO A 509 -3.90 -33.97 11.55
N ILE A 510 -4.74 -34.61 12.36
CA ILE A 510 -5.30 -34.09 13.61
C ILE A 510 -5.35 -32.57 13.61
N VAL A 511 -6.54 -32.00 13.40
CA VAL A 511 -6.91 -30.59 13.70
C VAL A 511 -5.73 -29.83 14.29
N PHE A 512 -4.86 -29.30 13.43
CA PHE A 512 -4.08 -28.15 13.83
C PHE A 512 -5.15 -27.08 13.95
N VAL A 513 -5.57 -26.84 15.19
CA VAL A 513 -6.16 -25.57 15.59
C VAL A 513 -5.31 -24.55 14.88
N ASP A 514 -5.94 -23.80 13.97
CA ASP A 514 -5.33 -22.79 13.12
C ASP A 514 -4.10 -22.22 13.81
N GLY A 515 -2.94 -22.74 13.39
CA GLY A 515 -1.65 -22.40 13.95
C GLY A 515 -1.23 -21.07 13.39
N PHE A 516 -2.13 -20.09 13.38
CA PHE A 516 -1.69 -18.79 13.82
C PHE A 516 -1.14 -18.99 15.21
N GLU A 517 0.15 -18.72 15.38
CA GLU A 517 0.61 -18.13 16.63
C GLU A 517 -0.12 -16.77 16.80
N SER A 518 -1.43 -16.82 17.07
CA SER A 518 -2.12 -15.74 17.76
C SER A 518 -1.68 -15.88 19.21
N GLY A 519 -0.69 -15.10 19.60
CA GLY A 519 -0.46 -14.82 21.01
C GLY A 519 -1.63 -14.05 21.60
N ASN A 520 -2.78 -14.69 21.85
CA ASN A 520 -3.52 -14.52 23.10
C ASN A 520 -4.60 -15.59 23.28
N THR A 521 -4.50 -16.35 24.36
CA THR A 521 -5.58 -17.19 24.87
C THR A 521 -6.74 -16.32 25.34
N SER A 522 -7.86 -16.27 24.61
CA SER A 522 -9.19 -16.35 25.23
C SER A 522 -10.30 -16.60 24.22
N GLY A 523 -10.81 -17.83 24.25
CA GLY A 523 -12.25 -18.07 24.17
C GLY A 523 -12.84 -18.39 22.82
N TRP A 524 -12.63 -19.62 22.32
CA TRP A 524 -13.71 -20.36 21.66
C TRP A 524 -13.69 -21.82 22.08
N SER A 525 -14.86 -22.30 22.49
CA SER A 525 -15.15 -23.67 22.89
C SER A 525 -16.22 -24.21 21.96
N ALA A 526 -15.95 -25.34 21.30
CA ALA A 526 -16.94 -26.28 20.76
C ALA A 526 -16.20 -27.56 20.32
N VAL A 527 -16.25 -28.62 21.13
CA VAL A 527 -17.13 -29.80 20.98
C VAL A 527 -16.80 -30.61 19.72
N VAL A 528 -16.06 -31.70 19.97
CA VAL A 528 -15.73 -32.79 19.04
C VAL A 528 -16.94 -33.75 18.95
N TYR A 529 -17.31 -34.13 17.73
CA TYR A 529 -17.95 -35.42 17.46
C TYR A 529 -17.03 -36.27 16.60
#